data_AF-A0A6B3I4I3-F1
#
_entry.id   AF-A0A6B3I4I3-F1
#
_cell.length_a   1.000
_cell.length_b   1.000
_cell.length_c   1.000
_cell.angle_alpha   90.00
_cell.angle_beta   90.00
_cell.angle_gamma   90.00
#
_symmetry.space_group_name_H-M   'P 1'
#
loop_
_entity.id
_entity.type
_entity.pdbx_description
1 polymer ?
#
loop_
_entity_poly.entity_id
_entity_poly.type
_entity_poly.pdbx_seq_one_letter_code
_entity_poly.pdbx_strand_id
1 'polypeptide(L)'
;GALPHRRHGKADLRATLDQWLARTPEEWGLREENAEGPVRSAALPLGFNRHPLYARGLLLVGDSGGMVSPWNGEGIGQALEAGEVAAETAALALAHPEGPRREQVLRGYPVEMNRRWGRYYRLGNAAADVVFSRSG
;
A
#
# COMPACT_ATOMS: atom_id res chain seq x y z
N GLY A 1 -6.69 0.78 7.03
CA GLY A 1 -5.68 0.37 8.02
C GLY A 1 -5.99 -1.07 8.41
N ALA A 2 -4.97 -1.92 8.53
CA ALA A 2 -5.08 -3.36 8.76
C ALA A 2 -5.64 -3.79 10.14
N LEU A 3 -6.37 -2.90 10.83
CA LEU A 3 -7.01 -3.22 12.09
C LEU A 3 -8.51 -3.42 11.83
N PRO A 4 -9.09 -4.57 12.21
CA PRO A 4 -10.51 -4.80 12.06
C PRO A 4 -11.31 -3.77 12.85
N HIS A 5 -12.27 -3.13 12.19
CA HIS A 5 -13.19 -2.19 12.82
C HIS A 5 -14.23 -2.93 13.68
N ARG A 6 -13.89 -3.40 14.89
CA ARG A 6 -14.93 -3.73 15.89
C ARG A 6 -14.52 -3.43 17.35
N ARG A 7 -15.44 -2.69 17.99
CA ARG A 7 -15.79 -2.59 19.42
C ARG A 7 -14.91 -1.83 20.41
N HIS A 8 -13.82 -1.18 20.00
CA HIS A 8 -13.20 -0.09 20.78
C HIS A 8 -13.31 1.19 19.95
N GLY A 9 -13.46 2.34 20.61
CA GLY A 9 -13.51 3.64 19.92
C GLY A 9 -12.31 3.83 18.98
N LYS A 10 -12.36 4.80 18.06
CA LYS A 10 -11.20 5.13 17.21
C LYS A 10 -9.96 5.22 18.10
N ALA A 11 -8.98 4.33 17.87
CA ALA A 11 -7.72 4.38 18.59
C ALA A 11 -7.09 5.75 18.36
N ASP A 12 -6.78 6.46 19.44
CA ASP A 12 -6.08 7.73 19.36
C ASP A 12 -4.59 7.45 19.12
N LEU A 13 -4.25 7.29 17.85
CA LEU A 13 -2.88 6.99 17.42
C LEU A 13 -1.90 8.10 17.81
N ARG A 14 -2.36 9.36 17.90
CA ARG A 14 -1.53 10.47 18.32
C ARG A 14 -1.21 10.35 19.80
N ALA A 15 -2.22 10.23 20.65
CA ALA A 15 -2.01 10.03 22.09
C ALA A 15 -1.15 8.78 22.37
N THR A 16 -1.32 7.71 21.60
CA THR A 16 -0.50 6.49 21.72
C THR A 16 0.96 6.75 21.37
N LEU A 17 1.22 7.50 20.30
CA LEU A 17 2.58 7.90 19.92
C LEU A 17 3.20 8.77 21.00
N ASP A 18 2.48 9.77 21.52
CA ASP A 18 2.96 10.69 22.56
C ASP A 18 3.37 9.92 23.83
N GLN A 19 2.54 8.98 24.28
CA GLN A 19 2.84 8.10 25.42
C GLN A 19 4.03 7.17 25.18
N TRP A 20 4.27 6.77 23.93
CA TRP A 20 5.42 5.94 23.58
C TRP A 20 6.71 6.77 23.55
N LEU A 21 6.69 7.95 22.90
CA LEU A 21 7.84 8.86 22.84
C LEU A 21 8.29 9.30 24.23
N ALA A 22 7.35 9.58 25.15
CA ALA A 22 7.67 9.94 26.53
C ALA A 22 8.45 8.87 27.31
N ARG A 23 8.44 7.61 26.86
CA ARG A 23 9.17 6.49 27.47
C ARG A 23 10.52 6.20 26.83
N THR A 24 10.88 6.92 25.77
CA THR A 24 12.20 6.80 25.12
C THR A 24 13.27 7.53 25.95
N PRO A 25 14.52 7.05 25.94
CA PRO A 25 15.62 7.73 26.64
C PRO A 25 15.72 9.20 26.24
N GLU A 26 16.04 10.05 27.22
CA GLU A 26 16.07 11.51 27.04
C GLU A 26 17.18 11.93 26.07
N GLU A 27 18.32 11.24 26.11
CA GLU A 27 19.47 11.47 25.25
C GLU A 27 19.19 11.21 23.75
N TRP A 28 18.09 10.53 23.41
CA TRP A 28 17.66 10.37 22.00
C TRP A 28 16.99 11.63 21.45
N GLY A 29 16.57 12.56 22.31
CA GLY A 29 15.94 13.81 21.90
C GLY A 29 14.58 13.64 21.21
N LEU A 30 13.90 12.50 21.36
CA LEU A 30 12.57 12.27 20.77
C LEU A 30 11.47 12.99 21.57
N ARG A 31 11.46 14.33 21.51
CA ARG A 31 10.58 15.25 22.24
C ARG A 31 10.03 16.33 21.31
N GLU A 32 8.92 16.95 21.69
CA GLU A 32 8.25 17.97 20.86
C GLU A 32 9.14 19.19 20.60
N GLU A 33 9.96 19.59 21.58
CA GLU A 33 10.93 20.68 21.44
C GLU A 33 11.99 20.46 20.35
N ASN A 34 12.24 19.20 19.98
CA ASN A 34 13.18 18.81 18.93
C ASN A 34 12.49 18.51 17.60
N ALA A 35 11.17 18.68 17.49
CA ALA A 35 10.44 18.41 16.27
C ALA A 35 10.67 19.53 15.23
N GLU A 36 11.09 19.15 14.01
CA GLU A 36 11.23 20.09 12.88
C GLU A 36 9.88 20.56 12.31
N GLY A 37 8.79 19.96 12.76
CA GLY A 37 7.45 20.30 12.31
C GLY A 37 6.37 19.43 12.93
N PRO A 38 5.10 19.69 12.59
CA PRO A 38 3.97 18.95 13.17
C PRO A 38 3.99 17.49 12.75
N VAL A 39 3.65 16.59 13.67
CA VAL A 39 3.45 15.16 13.39
C VAL A 39 2.36 14.99 12.33
N ARG A 40 2.71 14.27 11.25
CA ARG A 40 1.81 13.94 10.13
C ARG A 40 1.52 12.44 10.10
N SER A 41 0.37 12.09 9.57
CA SER A 41 -0.01 10.69 9.34
C SER A 41 -0.90 10.58 8.11
N ALA A 42 -0.89 9.39 7.51
CA ALA A 42 -1.76 9.01 6.42
C ALA A 42 -2.15 7.54 6.58
N ALA A 43 -3.29 7.16 6.00
CA ALA A 43 -3.68 5.76 5.96
C ALA A 43 -2.88 5.04 4.88
N LEU A 44 -2.22 3.94 5.26
CA LEU A 44 -1.55 3.06 4.30
C LEU A 44 -2.56 2.05 3.71
N PRO A 45 -2.80 2.04 2.39
CA PRO A 45 -3.60 1.02 1.73
C PRO A 45 -2.75 -0.23 1.49
N LEU A 46 -2.84 -1.17 2.42
CA LEU A 46 -2.01 -2.38 2.47
C LEU A 46 -2.61 -3.52 1.65
N GLY A 47 -1.76 -4.41 1.15
CA GLY A 47 -2.17 -5.78 0.84
C GLY A 47 -2.83 -5.99 -0.51
N PHE A 48 -2.55 -5.14 -1.49
CA PHE A 48 -3.18 -5.16 -2.82
C PHE A 48 -4.71 -5.00 -2.77
N ASN A 49 -5.21 -4.17 -1.86
CA ASN A 49 -6.63 -4.14 -1.51
C ASN A 49 -7.53 -3.33 -2.47
N ARG A 50 -7.00 -2.82 -3.59
CA ARG A 50 -7.76 -2.00 -4.56
C ARG A 50 -7.79 -2.68 -5.92
N HIS A 51 -8.98 -3.08 -6.34
CA HIS A 51 -9.21 -3.75 -7.61
C HIS A 51 -10.44 -3.18 -8.34
N PRO A 52 -10.50 -3.29 -9.68
CA PRO A 52 -9.45 -3.83 -10.55
C PRO A 52 -8.26 -2.87 -10.72
N LEU A 53 -7.06 -3.39 -11.02
CA LEU A 53 -5.87 -2.56 -11.28
C LEU A 53 -5.86 -1.93 -12.67
N TYR A 54 -6.76 -2.40 -13.53
CA TYR A 54 -6.96 -1.88 -14.86
C TYR A 54 -8.46 -1.74 -15.14
N ALA A 55 -8.87 -0.60 -15.72
CA ALA A 55 -10.21 -0.41 -16.26
C ALA A 55 -10.21 0.65 -17.38
N ARG A 56 -10.60 0.29 -18.60
CA ARG A 56 -10.84 1.23 -19.72
C ARG A 56 -9.75 2.31 -19.86
N GLY A 57 -8.49 1.90 -20.02
CA GLY A 57 -7.35 2.81 -20.14
C GLY A 57 -6.77 3.33 -18.81
N LEU A 58 -7.42 3.12 -17.67
CA LEU A 58 -6.88 3.48 -16.34
C LEU A 58 -6.03 2.34 -15.78
N LEU A 59 -4.79 2.65 -15.37
CA LEU A 59 -3.87 1.75 -14.66
C LEU A 59 -3.63 2.31 -13.25
N LEU A 60 -3.82 1.47 -12.22
CA LEU A 60 -3.54 1.85 -10.83
C LEU A 60 -2.13 1.42 -10.43
N VAL A 61 -1.37 2.32 -9.80
CA VAL A 61 0.02 2.12 -9.36
C VAL A 61 0.21 2.59 -7.92
N GLY A 62 1.14 1.97 -7.19
CA GLY A 62 1.45 2.32 -5.81
C GLY A 62 0.23 2.34 -4.90
N ASP A 63 0.11 3.39 -4.08
CA ASP A 63 -0.97 3.56 -3.11
C ASP A 63 -2.37 3.58 -3.75
N SER A 64 -2.51 3.96 -5.02
CA SER A 64 -3.82 3.93 -5.69
C SER A 64 -4.30 2.49 -5.92
N GLY A 65 -3.37 1.57 -6.19
CA GLY A 65 -3.59 0.12 -6.28
C GLY A 65 -3.50 -0.64 -4.96
N GLY A 66 -3.25 0.05 -3.84
CA GLY A 66 -3.08 -0.59 -2.53
C GLY A 66 -1.80 -1.43 -2.42
N MET A 67 -0.75 -1.02 -3.12
CA MET A 67 0.51 -1.76 -3.26
C MET A 67 1.50 -1.48 -2.11
N VAL A 68 1.00 -1.26 -0.90
CA VAL A 68 1.84 -1.17 0.28
C VAL A 68 1.95 -2.55 0.93
N SER A 69 3.17 -2.94 1.27
CA SER A 69 3.49 -4.24 1.85
C SER A 69 2.74 -4.47 3.18
N PRO A 70 1.96 -5.56 3.31
CA PRO A 70 1.32 -5.93 4.56
C PRO A 70 2.31 -6.44 5.62
N TRP A 71 3.58 -6.64 5.27
CA TRP A 71 4.61 -7.15 6.18
C TRP A 71 5.27 -6.05 7.01
N ASN A 72 5.63 -4.94 6.37
CA ASN A 72 6.43 -3.87 6.96
C ASN A 72 5.91 -2.46 6.68
N GLY A 73 4.86 -2.31 5.86
CA GLY A 73 4.31 -1.00 5.49
C GLY A 73 5.11 -0.24 4.42
N GLU A 74 6.12 -0.86 3.80
CA GLU A 74 6.85 -0.24 2.68
C GLU A 74 6.03 -0.31 1.39
N GLY A 75 5.99 0.80 0.64
CA GLY A 75 5.30 0.86 -0.65
C GLY A 75 6.10 1.52 -1.77
N ILE A 76 7.25 2.14 -1.48
CA ILE A 76 8.01 2.92 -2.47
C ILE A 76 8.52 2.02 -3.59
N GLY A 77 9.18 0.90 -3.25
CA GLY A 77 9.71 -0.04 -4.26
C GLY A 77 8.59 -0.65 -5.10
N GLN A 78 7.50 -1.07 -4.46
CA GLN A 78 6.35 -1.65 -5.13
C GLN A 78 5.63 -0.64 -6.02
N ALA A 79 5.59 0.63 -5.62
CA ALA A 79 5.07 1.72 -6.45
C ALA A 79 5.95 1.99 -7.67
N LEU A 80 7.27 2.00 -7.51
CA LEU A 80 8.22 2.19 -8.61
C LEU A 80 8.12 1.04 -9.63
N GLU A 81 8.12 -0.21 -9.17
CA GLU A 81 7.96 -1.36 -10.05
C GLU A 81 6.60 -1.38 -10.76
N ALA A 82 5.52 -1.04 -10.05
CA ALA A 82 4.21 -0.93 -10.68
C ALA A 82 4.17 0.18 -11.75
N GLY A 83 4.84 1.30 -11.48
CA GLY A 83 5.00 2.40 -12.42
C GLY A 83 5.76 1.98 -13.68
N GLU A 84 6.84 1.22 -13.53
CA GLU A 84 7.60 0.64 -14.65
C GLU A 84 6.72 -0.27 -15.51
N VAL A 85 6.07 -1.27 -14.90
CA VAL A 85 5.20 -2.21 -15.63
C VAL A 85 4.02 -1.48 -16.31
N ALA A 86 3.44 -0.49 -15.63
CA ALA A 86 2.36 0.32 -16.19
C ALA A 86 2.84 1.13 -17.40
N ALA A 87 4.02 1.75 -17.32
CA ALA A 87 4.61 2.52 -18.41
C ALA A 87 4.94 1.63 -19.63
N GLU A 88 5.57 0.47 -19.40
CA GLU A 88 5.85 -0.52 -20.45
C GLU A 88 4.56 -1.00 -21.12
N THR A 89 3.54 -1.36 -20.32
CA THR A 89 2.26 -1.82 -20.83
C THR A 89 1.56 -0.73 -21.64
N ALA A 90 1.59 0.52 -21.16
CA ALA A 90 1.00 1.66 -21.87
C ALA A 90 1.72 1.94 -23.19
N ALA A 91 3.06 1.91 -23.21
CA ALA A 91 3.86 2.09 -24.41
C ALA A 91 3.54 1.03 -25.47
N LEU A 92 3.47 -0.25 -25.07
CA LEU A 92 3.09 -1.36 -25.96
C LEU A 92 1.65 -1.21 -26.47
N ALA A 93 0.72 -0.77 -25.63
CA ALA A 93 -0.67 -0.57 -26.02
C ALA A 93 -0.82 0.57 -27.04
N LEU A 94 -0.06 1.66 -26.86
CA LEU A 94 -0.08 2.82 -27.75
C LEU A 94 0.54 2.55 -29.13
N ALA A 95 1.35 1.49 -29.28
CA ALA A 95 1.83 1.03 -30.58
C ALA A 95 0.72 0.42 -31.46
N HIS A 96 -0.47 0.18 -30.91
CA HIS A 96 -1.66 -0.25 -31.64
C HIS A 96 -2.68 0.88 -31.80
N PRO A 97 -3.44 0.92 -32.92
CA PRO A 97 -4.61 1.80 -33.02
C PRO A 97 -5.62 1.56 -31.89
N GLU A 98 -6.48 2.55 -31.65
CA GLU A 98 -7.60 2.38 -30.72
C GLU A 98 -8.46 1.19 -31.13
N GLY A 99 -8.84 0.37 -30.14
CA GLY A 99 -9.70 -0.78 -30.35
C GLY A 99 -9.32 -2.01 -29.53
N PRO A 100 -9.87 -3.19 -29.89
CA PRO A 100 -9.76 -4.41 -29.09
C PRO A 100 -8.33 -4.86 -28.80
N ARG A 101 -7.40 -4.62 -29.74
CA ARG A 101 -5.99 -5.03 -29.58
C ARG A 101 -5.26 -4.20 -28.53
N ARG A 102 -5.44 -2.87 -28.52
CA ARG A 102 -4.90 -1.98 -27.49
C ARG A 102 -5.44 -2.37 -26.11
N GLU A 103 -6.74 -2.60 -26.02
CA GLU A 103 -7.42 -3.03 -24.81
C GLU A 103 -6.87 -4.38 -24.29
N GLN A 104 -6.57 -5.33 -25.18
CA GLN A 104 -5.98 -6.62 -24.83
C GLN A 104 -4.58 -6.47 -24.20
N VAL A 105 -3.74 -5.57 -24.74
CA VAL A 105 -2.41 -5.30 -24.16
C VAL A 105 -2.54 -4.72 -22.75
N LEU A 106 -3.42 -3.73 -22.56
CA LEU A 106 -3.64 -3.10 -21.25
C LEU A 106 -4.15 -4.09 -20.18
N ARG A 107 -4.93 -5.10 -20.59
CA ARG A 107 -5.35 -6.20 -19.69
C ARG A 107 -4.19 -7.08 -19.22
N GLY A 108 -3.02 -7.00 -19.86
CA GLY A 108 -1.80 -7.65 -19.41
C GLY A 108 -1.24 -7.09 -18.10
N TYR A 109 -1.46 -5.80 -17.81
CA TYR A 109 -0.97 -5.16 -16.60
C TYR A 109 -1.35 -5.89 -15.29
N PRO A 110 -2.65 -6.14 -14.99
CA PRO A 110 -3.03 -6.84 -13.76
C PRO A 110 -2.49 -8.27 -13.71
N VAL A 111 -2.29 -8.92 -14.86
CA VAL A 111 -1.71 -10.28 -14.93
C VAL A 111 -0.25 -10.25 -14.50
N GLU A 112 0.53 -9.31 -15.02
CA GLU A 112 1.95 -9.17 -14.68
C GLU A 112 2.14 -8.76 -13.22
N MET A 113 1.31 -7.84 -12.71
CA MET A 113 1.35 -7.46 -11.30
C MET A 113 1.03 -8.64 -10.37
N ASN A 114 0.04 -9.46 -10.72
CA ASN A 114 -0.28 -10.66 -9.94
C ASN A 114 0.84 -11.72 -10.05
N ARG A 115 1.54 -11.81 -11.19
CA ARG A 115 2.70 -12.69 -11.37
C ARG A 115 3.85 -12.29 -10.46
N ARG A 116 4.21 -11.00 -10.42
CA ARG A 116 5.31 -10.47 -9.58
C ARG A 116 4.97 -10.53 -8.10
N TRP A 117 3.79 -10.02 -7.72
CA TRP A 117 3.51 -9.67 -6.33
C TRP A 117 2.35 -10.41 -5.69
N GLY A 118 1.53 -11.12 -6.47
CA GLY A 118 0.28 -11.71 -5.98
C GLY A 118 0.48 -12.69 -4.82
N ARG A 119 1.51 -13.55 -4.89
CA ARG A 119 1.80 -14.50 -3.79
C ARG A 119 2.29 -13.78 -2.53
N TYR A 120 3.14 -12.77 -2.69
CA TYR A 120 3.69 -11.98 -1.60
C TYR A 120 2.59 -11.29 -0.79
N TYR A 121 1.67 -10.61 -1.48
CA TYR A 121 0.55 -9.93 -0.83
C TYR A 121 -0.46 -10.90 -0.21
N ARG A 122 -0.80 -12.00 -0.91
CA ARG A 122 -1.72 -13.00 -0.35
C ARG A 122 -1.19 -13.62 0.95
N LEU A 123 0.10 -13.95 0.99
CA LEU A 123 0.70 -14.52 2.19
C LEU A 123 0.72 -13.50 3.34
N GLY A 124 1.08 -12.25 3.06
CA GLY A 124 1.11 -11.21 4.08
C GLY A 124 -0.27 -10.86 4.62
N ASN A 125 -1.29 -10.84 3.77
CA ASN A 125 -2.68 -10.66 4.21
C ASN A 125 -3.12 -11.80 5.12
N ALA A 126 -2.85 -13.06 4.75
CA ALA A 126 -3.19 -14.21 5.59
C ALA A 126 -2.44 -14.19 6.93
N ALA A 127 -1.16 -13.79 6.94
CA ALA A 127 -0.40 -13.63 8.17
C ALA A 127 -0.97 -12.53 9.07
N ALA A 128 -1.32 -11.36 8.49
CA ALA A 128 -1.96 -10.27 9.21
C ALA A 128 -3.30 -10.72 9.81
N ASP A 129 -4.13 -11.43 9.04
CA ASP A 129 -5.39 -11.97 9.52
C ASP A 129 -5.18 -12.90 10.72
N VAL A 130 -4.19 -13.80 10.68
CA VAL A 130 -3.91 -14.70 11.81
C VAL A 130 -3.41 -13.93 13.04
N VAL A 131 -2.45 -13.01 12.87
CA VAL A 131 -1.88 -12.24 13.98
C VAL A 131 -2.96 -11.39 14.65
N PHE A 132 -3.72 -10.64 13.86
CA PHE A 132 -4.73 -9.73 14.38
C PHE A 132 -6.06 -10.42 14.73
N SER A 133 -6.30 -11.67 14.31
CA SER A 133 -7.46 -12.47 14.76
C SER A 133 -7.38 -12.92 16.22
N ARG A 134 -6.17 -13.02 16.79
CA ARG A 134 -5.93 -13.53 18.15
C ARG A 134 -5.79 -12.44 19.21
N SER A 135 -5.70 -11.19 18.80
CA SER A 135 -5.57 -10.04 19.70
C SER A 135 -6.90 -9.30 19.93
N GLY A 136 -8.04 -9.96 19.66
CA GLY A 136 -9.39 -9.44 19.80
C GLY A 136 -10.24 -10.22 20.79
#